data_AF-A0A2S9PSC8-F1
#
_entry.id   AF-A0A2S9PSC8-F1
#
_cell.length_a   1.000
_cell.length_b   1.000
_cell.length_c   1.000
_cell.angle_alpha   90.00
_cell.angle_beta   90.00
_cell.angle_gamma   90.00
#
_symmetry.space_group_name_H-M   'P 1'
#
loop_
_entity.id
_entity.type
_entity.pdbx_description
1 polymer ?
#
loop_
_entity_poly.entity_id
_entity_poly.type
_entity_poly.pdbx_seq_one_letter_code
_entity_poly.pdbx_strand_id
1 'polypeptide(L)' 'MTASDRAGLPLPDYDTLSVGTLEHRIRGLGSDDVEKLLHYEHTHGDRAMVVQVLASRKHQIEEGG' A
#
# COMPACT_ATOMS: atom_id res chain seq x y z
N MET A 1 -20.14 -6.14 -3.15
CA MET A 1 -19.72 -5.57 -1.84
C MET A 1 -18.20 -5.59 -1.86
N THR A 2 -17.42 -4.51 -1.88
CA THR A 2 -17.69 -3.10 -1.54
C THR A 2 -16.72 -2.18 -2.31
N ALA A 3 -17.22 -1.33 -3.22
CA ALA A 3 -16.45 -0.22 -3.77
C ALA A 3 -16.04 0.81 -2.67
N SER A 4 -16.69 0.75 -1.50
CA SER A 4 -16.41 1.62 -0.36
C SER A 4 -15.01 1.45 0.25
N ASP A 5 -14.39 0.28 0.17
CA ASP A 5 -13.09 0.06 0.83
C ASP A 5 -11.93 0.72 0.03
N ARG A 6 -12.04 0.71 -1.31
CA ARG A 6 -11.10 1.46 -2.19
C ARG A 6 -11.22 2.98 -2.07
N ALA A 7 -12.40 3.50 -1.72
CA ALA A 7 -12.63 4.93 -1.62
C ALA A 7 -11.80 5.60 -0.51
N GLY A 8 -11.31 4.82 0.47
CA GLY A 8 -10.44 5.29 1.54
C GLY A 8 -8.94 5.08 1.29
N LEU A 9 -8.55 4.49 0.15
CA LEU A 9 -7.15 4.24 -0.13
C LEU A 9 -6.44 5.53 -0.59
N PRO A 10 -5.20 5.77 -0.14
CA PRO A 10 -4.41 6.92 -0.56
C PRO A 10 -3.92 6.81 -2.02
N LEU A 11 -4.18 5.67 -2.68
CA LEU A 11 -3.76 5.40 -4.05
C LEU A 11 -4.98 5.11 -4.95
N PRO A 12 -5.20 5.91 -6.00
CA PRO A 12 -6.21 5.57 -7.00
C PRO A 12 -5.76 4.35 -7.81
N ASP A 13 -6.74 3.53 -8.19
CA ASP A 13 -6.57 2.33 -9.01
C ASP A 13 -5.59 1.28 -8.45
N TYR A 14 -5.36 1.32 -7.13
CA TYR A 14 -4.36 0.53 -6.40
C TYR A 14 -4.27 -0.95 -6.83
N ASP A 15 -5.42 -1.62 -6.95
CA ASP A 15 -5.54 -3.04 -7.30
C ASP A 15 -5.01 -3.40 -8.70
N THR A 16 -5.05 -2.42 -9.60
CA THR A 16 -4.57 -2.54 -10.99
C THR A 16 -3.12 -2.12 -11.15
N LEU A 17 -2.50 -1.55 -10.11
CA LEU A 17 -1.11 -1.09 -10.17
C LEU A 17 -0.15 -2.27 -10.24
N SER A 18 0.82 -2.16 -11.13
CA SER A 18 1.99 -3.03 -11.16
C SER A 18 2.91 -2.69 -9.98
N VAL A 19 3.67 -3.68 -9.50
CA VAL A 19 4.61 -3.54 -8.37
C VAL A 19 5.58 -2.38 -8.58
N GLY A 20 6.19 -2.24 -9.76
CA GLY A 20 7.12 -1.13 -10.03
C GLY A 20 6.48 0.27 -10.00
N THR A 21 5.20 0.38 -10.38
CA THR A 21 4.45 1.64 -10.25
C THR A 21 4.11 1.92 -8.79
N LEU A 22 3.73 0.88 -8.05
CA LEU A 22 3.46 0.97 -6.62
C LEU A 22 4.67 1.48 -5.85
N GLU A 23 5.86 0.90 -6.07
CA GLU A 23 7.12 1.32 -5.44
C GLU A 23 7.42 2.82 -5.64
N HIS A 24 7.06 3.38 -6.80
CA HIS A 24 7.22 4.81 -7.03
C HIS A 24 6.23 5.65 -6.23
N ARG A 25 4.97 5.20 -6.14
CA ARG A 25 3.91 5.95 -5.44
C ARG A 25 4.05 5.92 -3.92
N ILE A 26 4.40 4.78 -3.34
CA ILE A 26 4.52 4.63 -1.88
C ILE A 26 5.69 5.42 -1.29
N ARG A 27 6.68 5.81 -2.10
CA ARG A 27 7.79 6.66 -1.67
C ARG A 27 7.35 8.06 -1.21
N GLY A 28 6.22 8.55 -1.72
CA GLY A 28 5.62 9.80 -1.26
C GLY A 28 4.65 9.63 -0.09
N LEU A 29 4.33 8.39 0.29
CA LEU A 29 3.38 8.09 1.37
C LEU A 29 4.07 8.07 2.73
N GLY A 30 3.32 8.50 3.76
CA GLY A 30 3.69 8.37 5.17
C GLY A 30 3.24 7.04 5.77
N SER A 31 3.61 6.79 7.03
CA SER A 31 3.35 5.52 7.72
C SER A 31 1.86 5.15 7.76
N ASP A 32 0.97 6.09 8.09
CA ASP A 32 -0.48 5.89 8.12
C ASP A 32 -1.05 5.38 6.79
N ASP A 33 -0.58 5.95 5.68
CA ASP A 33 -1.06 5.61 4.35
C ASP A 33 -0.58 4.21 3.93
N VAL A 34 0.67 3.88 4.27
CA VAL A 34 1.24 2.54 4.02
C VAL A 34 0.53 1.48 4.85
N GLU A 35 0.19 1.79 6.11
CA GLU A 35 -0.53 0.87 7.00
C GLU A 35 -1.94 0.57 6.49
N LYS A 36 -2.67 1.58 5.99
CA LYS A 36 -3.98 1.38 5.35
C LYS A 36 -3.89 0.44 4.14
N LEU A 37 -2.86 0.61 3.31
CA LEU A 37 -2.65 -0.25 2.13
C LEU A 37 -2.32 -1.69 2.54
N LEU A 38 -1.55 -1.90 3.60
CA LEU A 38 -1.25 -3.22 4.15
C LEU A 38 -2.51 -3.94 4.65
N HIS A 39 -3.34 -3.23 5.42
CA HIS A 39 -4.61 -3.77 5.91
C HIS A 39 -5.55 -4.15 4.76
N TYR A 40 -5.65 -3.28 3.75
CA TYR A 40 -6.43 -3.55 2.56
C TYR A 40 -5.93 -4.80 1.83
N GLU A 41 -4.63 -4.92 1.59
CA GLU A 41 -4.05 -6.07 0.88
C GLU A 41 -4.28 -7.38 1.62
N HIS A 42 -4.07 -7.41 2.94
CA HIS A 42 -4.34 -8.59 3.74
C HIS A 42 -5.82 -9.03 3.72
N THR A 43 -6.73 -8.08 3.49
CA THR A 43 -8.16 -8.37 3.44
C THR A 43 -8.63 -8.79 2.04
N HIS A 44 -8.00 -8.30 0.97
CA HIS A 44 -8.55 -8.39 -0.40
C HIS A 44 -7.74 -9.24 -1.38
N GLY A 45 -6.42 -9.27 -1.29
CA GLY A 45 -5.57 -9.80 -2.37
C GLY A 45 -4.42 -10.68 -1.91
N ASP A 46 -3.94 -10.47 -0.69
CA ASP A 46 -2.77 -11.12 -0.06
C ASP A 46 -1.60 -11.32 -1.05
N ARG A 47 -1.35 -10.29 -1.88
CA ARG A 47 -0.25 -10.33 -2.84
C ARG A 47 1.06 -10.20 -2.09
N ALA A 48 1.72 -11.33 -1.83
CA ALA A 48 2.96 -11.38 -1.05
C ALA A 48 4.01 -10.33 -1.49
N MET A 49 4.19 -10.12 -2.81
CA MET A 49 5.12 -9.11 -3.33
C MET A 49 4.74 -7.68 -2.95
N VAL A 50 3.43 -7.37 -2.97
CA VAL A 50 2.91 -6.04 -2.63
C VAL A 50 3.04 -5.79 -1.13
N VAL A 51 2.69 -6.79 -0.31
CA VAL A 51 2.85 -6.73 1.15
C VAL A 51 4.31 -6.50 1.53
N GLN A 52 5.25 -7.20 0.90
CA GLN A 52 6.69 -6.99 1.12
C GLN A 52 7.12 -5.56 0.81
N VAL A 53 6.72 -5.03 -0.34
CA VAL A 53 7.06 -3.66 -0.77
C VAL A 53 6.50 -2.61 0.20
N LEU A 54 5.26 -2.77 0.65
CA LEU A 54 4.66 -1.88 1.65
C LEU A 54 5.35 -2.01 3.02
N ALA A 55 5.63 -3.23 3.48
CA ALA A 55 6.32 -3.46 4.74
C ALA A 55 7.74 -2.86 4.74
N SER A 56 8.49 -3.01 3.64
CA SER A 56 9.80 -2.38 3.47
C SER A 56 9.70 -0.86 3.51
N ARG A 57 8.68 -0.27 2.86
CA ARG A 57 8.46 1.18 2.92
C ARG A 57 8.11 1.65 4.33
N LYS A 58 7.24 0.93 5.05
CA LYS A 58 6.89 1.24 6.45
C LYS A 58 8.14 1.26 7.32
N HIS A 59 8.98 0.23 7.22
CA HIS A 59 10.25 0.15 7.95
C HIS A 59 11.17 1.33 7.63
N GLN A 60 11.31 1.73 6.37
CA GLN A 60 12.12 2.90 5.99
C GLN A 60 11.61 4.20 6.61
N ILE A 61 10.30 4.37 6.76
CA ILE A 61 9.73 5.58 7.39
C ILE A 61 9.97 5.53 8.91
N GLU A 62 9.77 4.37 9.52
CA GLU A 62 9.97 4.15 10.97
C GLU A 62 11.44 4.30 11.39
N GLU A 63 12.39 3.91 10.54
CA GLU A 63 13.83 4.01 10.81
C GLU A 63 14.45 5.38 10.55
N GLY A 64 13.66 6.38 10.14
CA GLY A 64 14.12 7.77 10.01
C GLY A 64 14.12 8.29 8.57
N GLY A 65 12.94 8.27 7.94
CA GLY A 65 12.69 8.98 6.68
C GLY A 65 12.99 10.47 6.73
#